data_AF-A0A514WS22-F1
#
_entry.id   AF-A0A514WS22-F1
#
_cell.length_a   1.000
_cell.length_b   1.000
_cell.length_c   1.000
_cell.angle_alpha   90.00
_cell.angle_beta   90.00
_cell.angle_gamma   90.00
#
_symmetry.space_group_name_H-M   'P 1'
#
loop_
_entity.id
_entity.type
_entity.pdbx_description
1 polymer ?
#
loop_
_entity_poly.entity_id
_entity_poly.type
_entity_poly.pdbx_seq_one_letter_code
_entity_poly.pdbx_strand_id
1 'polypeptide(L)'
;MFFPVPKFLPIFLTVLALLSSGSFAFANEGGGHGGGEKKEEGGEKKEGGGEEKKEVKSSEESFSVVAARVQALEAKVHSGKEELEKLIEEKQHEKDPAKVNEIVKQMLGIHKELEKNAKEYDQQRALLKYRYPEKGQTEKREYERIDVKSIEDMETQMSLTSSVNHTLRKVRTQYETAEDVKAREEKKNVEGHGKKSSKPSSPSLTDPVILKK
;
A
#
# COMPACT_ATOMS: atom_id res chain seq x y z
N MET A 1 30.77 -48.40 19.93
CA MET A 1 30.73 -47.01 20.43
C MET A 1 29.26 -46.58 20.42
N PHE A 2 28.66 -46.52 21.61
CA PHE A 2 27.23 -46.21 21.83
C PHE A 2 27.13 -44.73 22.23
N PHE A 3 26.42 -43.91 21.46
CA PHE A 3 26.13 -42.52 21.83
C PHE A 3 24.78 -42.45 22.57
N PRO A 4 24.69 -41.77 23.73
CA PRO A 4 23.42 -41.59 24.42
C PRO A 4 22.60 -40.44 23.81
N VAL A 5 21.29 -40.66 23.65
CA VAL A 5 20.29 -39.67 23.24
C VAL A 5 19.87 -38.84 24.45
N PRO A 6 19.86 -37.49 24.39
CA PRO A 6 19.26 -36.68 25.45
C PRO A 6 17.74 -36.68 25.32
N LYS A 7 17.06 -37.04 26.42
CA LYS A 7 15.60 -36.94 26.60
C LYS A 7 15.26 -35.49 26.97
N PHE A 8 14.56 -34.78 26.08
CA PHE A 8 13.92 -33.51 26.43
C PHE A 8 12.53 -33.79 27.04
N LEU A 9 12.39 -33.44 28.32
CA LEU A 9 11.13 -33.41 29.07
C LEU A 9 10.34 -32.13 28.72
N PRO A 10 9.03 -32.20 28.44
CA PRO A 10 8.17 -31.03 28.35
C PRO A 10 7.80 -30.55 29.76
N ILE A 11 8.31 -29.39 30.16
CA ILE A 11 7.90 -28.70 31.38
C ILE A 11 6.62 -27.91 31.06
N PHE A 12 5.54 -28.33 31.71
CA PHE A 12 4.43 -27.54 32.23
C PHE A 12 4.46 -26.03 31.96
N LEU A 13 3.44 -25.53 31.25
CA LEU A 13 2.81 -24.27 31.62
C LEU A 13 1.32 -24.29 31.27
N THR A 14 0.56 -24.98 32.11
CA THR A 14 -0.88 -24.77 32.27
C THR A 14 -1.14 -23.52 33.11
N VAL A 15 -2.29 -22.89 32.86
CA VAL A 15 -2.99 -21.86 33.67
C VAL A 15 -2.64 -20.39 33.39
N LEU A 16 -3.47 -19.73 32.57
CA LEU A 16 -4.08 -18.47 32.99
C LEU A 16 -5.53 -18.41 32.48
N ALA A 17 -6.43 -18.35 33.45
CA ALA A 17 -7.87 -18.32 33.31
C ALA A 17 -8.40 -16.90 33.01
N LEU A 18 -9.56 -16.86 32.36
CA LEU A 18 -10.70 -15.97 32.62
C LEU A 18 -10.41 -14.54 33.10
N LEU A 19 -10.53 -13.59 32.17
CA LEU A 19 -11.08 -12.25 32.37
C LEU A 19 -11.75 -11.85 31.05
N SER A 20 -12.83 -11.08 30.97
CA SER A 20 -13.89 -10.69 31.89
C SER A 20 -14.88 -9.99 30.96
N SER A 21 -16.16 -10.19 31.23
CA SER A 21 -17.31 -9.57 30.60
C SER A 21 -17.19 -8.04 30.55
N GLY A 22 -17.54 -7.42 29.43
CA GLY A 22 -17.72 -5.97 29.38
C GLY A 22 -17.84 -5.40 27.98
N SER A 23 -19.04 -5.36 27.42
CA SER A 23 -19.38 -4.31 26.46
C SER A 23 -20.79 -3.82 26.75
N PHE A 24 -20.79 -2.57 27.19
CA PHE A 24 -21.90 -1.75 27.59
C PHE A 24 -22.82 -1.46 26.41
N ALA A 25 -24.11 -1.42 26.70
CA ALA A 25 -25.13 -0.81 25.87
C ALA A 25 -24.89 0.70 25.76
N PHE A 26 -24.89 1.23 24.54
CA PHE A 26 -25.22 2.63 24.29
C PHE A 26 -26.57 2.66 23.58
N ALA A 27 -27.61 2.91 24.38
CA ALA A 27 -28.89 3.42 23.91
C ALA A 27 -28.68 4.87 23.48
N ASN A 28 -28.87 5.16 22.19
CA ASN A 28 -28.94 6.52 21.70
C ASN A 28 -30.43 6.92 21.61
N GLU A 29 -30.91 7.62 22.63
CA GLU A 29 -32.15 8.38 22.63
C GLU A 29 -31.97 9.60 21.70
N GLY A 30 -32.44 9.46 20.46
CA GLY A 30 -32.56 10.57 19.51
C GLY A 30 -33.98 11.10 19.50
N GLY A 31 -34.24 12.14 20.31
CA GLY A 31 -35.42 12.97 20.19
C GLY A 31 -35.46 13.70 18.85
N GLY A 32 -36.61 13.67 18.17
CA GLY A 32 -36.83 14.33 16.88
C GLY A 32 -38.27 14.79 16.76
N HIS A 33 -38.52 15.98 17.30
CA HIS A 33 -39.73 16.78 17.14
C HIS A 33 -39.74 17.40 15.72
N GLY A 34 -40.91 17.48 15.09
CA GLY A 34 -41.21 18.58 14.16
C GLY A 34 -41.38 18.21 12.68
N GLY A 35 -42.64 18.04 12.28
CA GLY A 35 -43.32 18.85 11.24
C GLY A 35 -42.70 18.94 9.85
N GLY A 36 -43.44 18.45 8.85
CA GLY A 36 -43.13 18.74 7.45
C GLY A 36 -44.11 18.14 6.45
N GLU A 37 -45.38 18.50 6.51
CA GLU A 37 -46.26 18.43 5.33
C GLU A 37 -45.81 19.50 4.32
N LYS A 38 -45.29 19.06 3.17
CA LYS A 38 -45.06 19.91 2.00
C LYS A 38 -46.33 19.93 1.15
N LYS A 39 -46.90 21.13 1.00
CA LYS A 39 -47.82 21.49 -0.07
C LYS A 39 -47.10 22.41 -1.06
N GLU A 40 -47.57 22.32 -2.30
CA GLU A 40 -46.97 22.79 -3.54
C GLU A 40 -46.94 24.31 -3.75
N GLU A 41 -46.25 24.65 -4.85
CA GLU A 41 -46.45 25.77 -5.78
C GLU A 41 -45.78 27.12 -5.52
N GLY A 42 -45.04 27.55 -6.56
CA GLY A 42 -45.11 28.92 -7.04
C GLY A 42 -43.79 29.67 -7.20
N GLY A 43 -43.38 29.88 -8.46
CA GLY A 43 -43.06 31.23 -8.92
C GLY A 43 -41.60 31.68 -9.04
N GLU A 44 -41.14 31.72 -10.30
CA GLU A 44 -40.42 32.81 -10.97
C GLU A 44 -38.99 33.30 -10.55
N LYS A 45 -38.09 33.12 -11.53
CA LYS A 45 -36.97 33.98 -11.99
C LYS A 45 -36.48 35.12 -11.08
N LYS A 46 -35.17 35.08 -10.78
CA LYS A 46 -34.27 36.20 -11.11
C LYS A 46 -32.82 35.75 -11.31
N GLU A 47 -32.27 36.22 -12.43
CA GLU A 47 -30.86 36.23 -12.76
C GLU A 47 -30.05 36.95 -11.67
N GLY A 48 -28.83 36.47 -11.46
CA GLY A 48 -27.88 37.08 -10.54
C GLY A 48 -26.57 36.33 -10.54
N GLY A 49 -25.90 36.33 -11.70
CA GLY A 49 -24.52 35.91 -11.82
C GLY A 49 -23.65 36.77 -10.90
N GLY A 50 -23.06 36.11 -9.91
CA GLY A 50 -21.98 36.63 -9.10
C GLY A 50 -20.99 35.49 -8.94
N GLU A 51 -20.02 35.42 -9.86
CA GLU A 51 -18.75 34.74 -9.62
C GLU A 51 -18.11 35.42 -8.40
N GLU A 52 -18.46 34.94 -7.21
CA GLU A 52 -17.55 35.04 -6.08
C GLU A 52 -16.37 34.14 -6.43
N LYS A 53 -15.36 34.78 -7.04
CA LYS A 53 -13.97 34.41 -6.82
C LYS A 53 -13.81 34.25 -5.31
N LYS A 54 -13.90 32.99 -4.84
CA LYS A 54 -13.21 32.57 -3.62
C LYS A 54 -11.73 32.85 -3.88
N GLU A 55 -11.33 34.09 -3.60
CA GLU A 55 -9.99 34.38 -3.16
C GLU A 55 -9.77 33.46 -1.96
N VAL A 56 -9.15 32.31 -2.24
CA VAL A 56 -8.56 31.45 -1.23
C VAL A 56 -7.45 32.30 -0.63
N LYS A 57 -7.84 33.12 0.36
CA LYS A 57 -6.90 33.67 1.33
C LYS A 57 -6.14 32.46 1.84
N SER A 58 -4.87 32.42 1.46
CA SER A 58 -3.81 31.63 2.08
C SER A 58 -3.76 31.99 3.57
N SER A 59 -4.77 31.58 4.32
CA SER A 59 -4.67 31.44 5.76
C SER A 59 -3.53 30.45 5.94
N GLU A 60 -2.44 30.90 6.55
CA GLU A 60 -1.33 30.04 6.92
C GLU A 60 -1.90 28.77 7.55
N GLU A 61 -1.82 27.67 6.83
CA GLU A 61 -2.40 26.41 7.27
C GLU A 61 -1.67 26.04 8.55
N SER A 62 -2.38 26.12 9.67
CA SER A 62 -1.77 25.83 10.97
C SER A 62 -1.25 24.39 10.97
N PHE A 63 -0.20 24.14 11.76
CA PHE A 63 0.42 22.81 11.85
C PHE A 63 -0.61 21.69 12.04
N SER A 64 -1.63 21.91 12.87
CA SER A 64 -2.71 20.94 13.11
C SER A 64 -3.54 20.62 11.86
N VAL A 65 -3.79 21.61 11.00
CA VAL A 65 -4.53 21.41 9.74
C VAL A 65 -3.70 20.58 8.77
N VAL A 66 -2.42 20.92 8.60
CA VAL A 66 -1.52 20.17 7.71
C VAL A 66 -1.33 18.75 8.23
N ALA A 67 -1.13 18.56 9.53
CA ALA A 67 -1.00 17.25 10.15
C ALA A 67 -2.27 16.39 9.98
N ALA A 68 -3.45 16.97 10.20
CA ALA A 68 -4.72 16.27 9.99
C ALA A 68 -4.91 15.86 8.51
N ARG A 69 -4.49 16.71 7.56
CA ARG A 69 -4.52 16.36 6.13
C ARG A 69 -3.56 15.21 5.79
N VAL A 70 -2.35 15.21 6.33
CA VAL A 70 -1.39 14.10 6.15
C VAL A 70 -1.99 12.79 6.65
N GLN A 71 -2.58 12.78 7.85
CA GLN A 71 -3.25 11.60 8.40
C GLN A 71 -4.46 11.16 7.56
N ALA A 72 -5.27 12.11 7.07
CA ALA A 72 -6.40 11.80 6.21
C ALA A 72 -5.96 11.21 4.87
N LEU A 73 -4.88 11.74 4.28
CA LEU A 73 -4.31 11.22 3.03
C LEU A 73 -3.69 9.83 3.23
N GLU A 74 -3.00 9.61 4.35
CA GLU A 74 -2.49 8.29 4.73
C GLU A 74 -3.61 7.27 4.84
N ALA A 75 -4.67 7.59 5.59
CA ALA A 75 -5.85 6.74 5.73
C ALA A 75 -6.49 6.42 4.37
N LYS A 76 -6.62 7.42 3.47
CA LYS A 76 -7.14 7.21 2.10
C LYS A 76 -6.25 6.30 1.26
N VAL A 77 -4.93 6.44 1.38
CA VAL A 77 -3.99 5.57 0.65
C VAL A 77 -4.09 4.14 1.17
N HIS A 78 -4.24 3.95 2.48
CA HIS A 78 -4.45 2.62 3.07
C HIS A 78 -5.79 2.02 2.65
N SER A 79 -6.90 2.77 2.77
CA SER A 79 -8.23 2.27 2.39
C SER A 79 -8.31 1.93 0.90
N GLY A 80 -7.72 2.75 0.03
CA GLY A 80 -7.69 2.47 -1.40
C GLY A 80 -6.82 1.26 -1.77
N LYS A 81 -5.76 0.97 -0.99
CA LYS A 81 -4.98 -0.27 -1.16
C LYS A 81 -5.82 -1.49 -0.81
N GLU A 82 -6.52 -1.46 0.32
CA GLU A 82 -7.42 -2.56 0.74
C GLU A 82 -8.56 -2.78 -0.27
N GLU A 83 -9.12 -1.72 -0.83
CA GLU A 83 -10.15 -1.82 -1.87
C GLU A 83 -9.59 -2.46 -3.15
N LEU A 84 -8.38 -2.08 -3.56
CA LEU A 84 -7.74 -2.65 -4.73
C LEU A 84 -7.37 -4.12 -4.52
N GLU A 85 -6.95 -4.51 -3.31
CA GLU A 85 -6.73 -5.90 -2.92
C GLU A 85 -8.03 -6.73 -3.02
N LYS A 86 -9.16 -6.20 -2.53
CA LYS A 86 -10.47 -6.87 -2.68
C LYS A 86 -10.85 -7.06 -4.14
N LEU A 87 -10.67 -6.05 -4.99
CA LEU A 87 -10.95 -6.16 -6.42
C LEU A 87 -10.04 -7.18 -7.12
N ILE A 88 -8.78 -7.33 -6.69
CA ILE A 88 -7.88 -8.38 -7.19
C ILE A 88 -8.42 -9.76 -6.83
N GLU A 89 -8.90 -9.96 -5.60
CA GLU A 89 -9.51 -11.24 -5.18
C GLU A 89 -10.78 -11.52 -5.97
N GLU A 90 -11.67 -10.54 -6.13
CA GLU A 90 -12.88 -10.66 -6.94
C GLU A 90 -12.56 -11.03 -8.40
N LYS A 91 -11.57 -10.38 -9.00
CA LYS A 91 -11.07 -10.69 -10.35
C LYS A 91 -10.58 -12.14 -10.47
N GLN A 92 -9.94 -12.69 -9.44
CA GLN A 92 -9.43 -14.06 -9.45
C GLN A 92 -10.53 -15.12 -9.35
N HIS A 93 -11.66 -14.78 -8.73
CA HIS A 93 -12.78 -15.70 -8.53
C HIS A 93 -13.88 -15.60 -9.59
N GLU A 94 -14.01 -14.44 -10.24
CA GLU A 94 -15.00 -14.20 -11.27
C GLU A 94 -14.64 -14.90 -12.60
N LYS A 95 -15.65 -15.48 -13.27
CA LYS A 95 -15.47 -16.22 -14.53
C LYS A 95 -16.07 -15.49 -15.72
N ASP A 96 -16.95 -14.52 -15.47
CA ASP A 96 -17.59 -13.74 -16.52
C ASP A 96 -16.63 -12.65 -17.04
N PRO A 97 -16.26 -12.68 -18.34
CA PRO A 97 -15.35 -11.70 -18.91
C PRO A 97 -15.90 -10.27 -18.89
N ALA A 98 -17.23 -10.07 -18.89
CA ALA A 98 -17.81 -8.74 -18.83
C ALA A 98 -17.54 -8.08 -17.47
N LYS A 99 -17.78 -8.80 -16.38
CA LYS A 99 -17.53 -8.34 -15.02
C LYS A 99 -16.05 -8.16 -14.72
N VAL A 100 -15.20 -9.07 -15.21
CA VAL A 100 -13.74 -8.91 -15.10
C VAL A 100 -13.27 -7.59 -15.71
N ASN A 101 -13.81 -7.20 -16.87
CA ASN A 101 -13.47 -5.91 -17.49
C ASN A 101 -13.95 -4.70 -16.67
N GLU A 102 -15.09 -4.80 -16.00
CA GLU A 102 -15.59 -3.76 -15.09
C GLU A 102 -14.69 -3.61 -13.86
N ILE A 103 -14.33 -4.74 -13.24
CA ILE A 103 -13.38 -4.78 -12.11
C ILE A 103 -12.04 -4.15 -12.51
N VAL A 104 -11.49 -4.52 -13.68
CA VAL A 104 -10.23 -3.95 -14.18
C VAL A 104 -10.34 -2.43 -14.37
N LYS A 105 -11.47 -1.91 -14.87
CA LYS A 105 -11.68 -0.46 -14.98
C LYS A 105 -11.72 0.23 -13.61
N GLN A 106 -12.38 -0.39 -12.62
CA GLN A 106 -12.41 0.11 -11.24
C GLN A 106 -11.01 0.11 -10.63
N MET A 107 -10.25 -0.97 -10.79
CA MET A 107 -8.86 -1.07 -10.33
C MET A 107 -7.98 0.05 -10.91
N LEU A 108 -8.09 0.33 -12.21
CA LEU A 108 -7.37 1.44 -12.85
C LEU A 108 -7.82 2.81 -12.33
N GLY A 109 -9.10 2.98 -12.00
CA GLY A 109 -9.63 4.20 -11.41
C GLY A 109 -9.04 4.46 -10.02
N ILE A 110 -9.12 3.47 -9.14
CA ILE A 110 -8.60 3.53 -7.77
C ILE A 110 -7.08 3.72 -7.78
N HIS A 111 -6.35 3.02 -8.65
CA HIS A 111 -4.90 3.16 -8.75
C HIS A 111 -4.46 4.58 -9.12
N LYS A 112 -5.15 5.23 -10.07
CA LYS A 112 -4.92 6.64 -10.41
C LYS A 112 -5.21 7.57 -9.24
N GLU A 113 -6.23 7.27 -8.44
CA GLU A 113 -6.55 8.06 -7.25
C GLU A 113 -5.50 7.86 -6.15
N LEU A 114 -5.03 6.64 -5.93
CA LEU A 114 -3.93 6.33 -5.03
C LEU A 114 -2.65 7.10 -5.40
N GLU A 115 -2.30 7.15 -6.68
CA GLU A 115 -1.14 7.94 -7.14
C GLU A 115 -1.28 9.43 -6.85
N LYS A 116 -2.49 9.98 -7.01
CA LYS A 116 -2.76 11.40 -6.68
C LYS A 116 -2.65 11.64 -5.18
N ASN A 117 -3.31 10.81 -4.37
CA ASN A 117 -3.28 10.91 -2.92
C ASN A 117 -1.86 10.75 -2.37
N ALA A 118 -1.05 9.86 -2.94
CA ALA A 118 0.36 9.70 -2.55
C ALA A 118 1.23 10.93 -2.89
N LYS A 119 1.02 11.53 -4.06
CA LYS A 119 1.70 12.78 -4.44
C LYS A 119 1.31 13.94 -3.53
N GLU A 120 0.03 14.07 -3.21
CA GLU A 120 -0.47 15.08 -2.26
C GLU A 120 0.08 14.84 -0.85
N TYR A 121 0.14 13.58 -0.41
CA TYR A 121 0.73 13.19 0.86
C TYR A 121 2.21 13.62 0.93
N ASP A 122 2.99 13.33 -0.11
CA ASP A 122 4.41 13.72 -0.18
C ASP A 122 4.60 15.24 -0.12
N GLN A 123 3.72 16.01 -0.77
CA GLN A 123 3.74 17.48 -0.71
C GLN A 123 3.42 18.00 0.70
N GLN A 124 2.36 17.51 1.33
CA GLN A 124 1.95 17.94 2.68
C GLN A 124 2.97 17.52 3.73
N ARG A 125 3.56 16.34 3.58
CA ARG A 125 4.68 15.85 4.40
C ARG A 125 5.92 16.74 4.25
N ALA A 126 6.26 17.16 3.03
CA ALA A 126 7.37 18.10 2.82
C ALA A 126 7.10 19.45 3.50
N LEU A 127 5.85 19.94 3.47
CA LEU A 127 5.46 21.15 4.20
C LEU A 127 5.68 21.01 5.71
N LEU A 128 5.27 19.90 6.32
CA LEU A 128 5.53 19.65 7.74
C LEU A 128 7.03 19.65 8.05
N LYS A 129 7.83 18.98 7.22
CA LYS A 129 9.29 18.85 7.41
C LYS A 129 10.01 20.20 7.34
N TYR A 130 9.68 21.06 6.38
CA TYR A 130 10.42 22.30 6.13
C TYR A 130 9.80 23.54 6.80
N ARG A 131 8.47 23.60 6.94
CA ARG A 131 7.78 24.76 7.54
C ARG A 131 7.66 24.66 9.05
N TYR A 132 7.58 23.45 9.61
CA TYR A 132 7.39 23.22 11.04
C TYR A 132 8.39 22.22 11.65
N PRO A 133 9.72 22.44 11.47
CA PRO A 133 10.74 21.50 11.95
C PRO A 133 10.70 21.30 13.48
N GLU A 134 10.39 22.36 14.22
CA GLU A 134 10.32 22.36 15.69
C GLU A 134 9.27 21.37 16.23
N LYS A 135 8.14 21.21 15.54
CA LYS A 135 7.05 20.32 15.95
C LYS A 135 7.35 18.85 15.65
N GLY A 136 8.16 18.57 14.63
CA GLY A 136 8.60 17.22 14.29
C GLY A 136 9.46 16.57 15.38
N GLN A 137 10.27 17.35 16.11
CA GLN A 137 11.10 16.84 17.21
C GLN A 137 10.27 16.48 18.44
N THR A 138 9.14 17.18 18.67
CA THR A 138 8.32 16.97 19.87
C THR A 138 7.44 15.72 19.75
N GLU A 139 6.91 15.43 18.57
CA GLU A 139 5.97 14.31 18.37
C GLU A 139 6.63 12.97 18.00
N LYS A 140 7.95 12.91 17.71
CA LYS A 140 8.67 11.72 17.20
C LYS A 140 7.94 10.96 16.06
N ARG A 141 7.03 11.63 15.34
CA ARG A 141 6.28 11.03 14.24
C ARG A 141 7.16 11.03 13.00
N GLU A 142 7.69 9.86 12.66
CA GLU A 142 8.41 9.62 11.43
C GLU A 142 7.39 9.40 10.31
N TYR A 143 7.10 10.46 9.55
CA TYR A 143 6.34 10.31 8.32
C TYR A 143 7.24 9.62 7.30
N GLU A 144 6.91 8.39 6.92
CA GLU A 144 7.60 7.68 5.85
C GLU A 144 7.07 8.11 4.48
N ARG A 145 7.85 7.90 3.43
CA ARG A 145 7.35 8.10 2.07
C ARG A 145 6.50 6.90 1.71
N ILE A 146 5.29 7.14 1.18
CA ILE A 146 4.42 6.06 0.75
C ILE A 146 4.62 5.85 -0.76
N ASP A 147 5.32 4.79 -1.12
CA ASP A 147 5.44 4.37 -2.51
C ASP A 147 4.21 3.54 -2.92
N VAL A 148 3.56 3.95 -4.02
CA VAL A 148 2.43 3.22 -4.61
C VAL A 148 3.00 2.10 -5.49
N LYS A 149 2.67 0.86 -5.16
CA LYS A 149 3.06 -0.32 -5.95
C LYS A 149 2.27 -0.35 -7.26
N SER A 150 2.82 -1.02 -8.28
CA SER A 150 2.06 -1.29 -9.50
C SER A 150 0.96 -2.33 -9.22
N ILE A 151 -0.13 -2.28 -10.00
CA ILE A 151 -1.21 -3.27 -9.91
C ILE A 151 -0.64 -4.68 -10.16
N GLU A 152 0.26 -4.83 -11.12
CA GLU A 152 0.91 -6.11 -11.45
C GLU A 152 1.72 -6.66 -10.27
N ASP A 153 2.44 -5.81 -9.55
CA ASP A 153 3.19 -6.20 -8.34
C ASP A 153 2.25 -6.65 -7.23
N MET A 154 1.12 -5.95 -7.05
CA MET A 154 0.10 -6.32 -6.07
C MET A 154 -0.54 -7.67 -6.40
N GLU A 155 -0.94 -7.88 -7.66
CA GLU A 155 -1.48 -9.16 -8.13
C GLU A 155 -0.45 -10.29 -7.95
N THR A 156 0.82 -10.03 -8.24
CA THR A 156 1.89 -11.02 -8.07
C THR A 156 2.07 -11.40 -6.59
N GLN A 157 2.02 -10.42 -5.69
CA GLN A 157 2.13 -10.66 -4.24
C GLN A 157 0.96 -11.50 -3.71
N MET A 158 -0.24 -11.29 -4.23
CA MET A 158 -1.44 -12.04 -3.83
C MET A 158 -1.56 -13.40 -4.54
N SER A 159 -0.83 -13.62 -5.62
CA SER A 159 -0.91 -14.86 -6.39
C SER A 159 -0.48 -16.09 -5.57
N LEU A 160 -1.23 -17.18 -5.68
CA LEU A 160 -0.91 -18.46 -5.04
C LEU A 160 0.50 -18.96 -5.42
N THR A 161 0.90 -18.72 -6.66
CA THR A 161 2.22 -19.07 -7.20
C THR A 161 3.36 -18.42 -6.41
N SER A 162 3.20 -17.15 -6.00
CA SER A 162 4.19 -16.46 -5.17
C SER A 162 4.32 -17.13 -3.80
N SER A 163 3.19 -17.45 -3.15
CA SER A 163 3.14 -18.15 -1.87
C SER A 163 3.76 -19.55 -1.92
N VAL A 164 3.49 -20.31 -3.00
CA VAL A 164 4.10 -21.63 -3.24
C VAL A 164 5.60 -21.49 -3.42
N ASN A 165 6.06 -20.55 -4.25
CA ASN A 165 7.49 -20.31 -4.45
C ASN A 165 8.22 -19.91 -3.16
N HIS A 166 7.58 -19.09 -2.33
CA HIS A 166 8.14 -18.69 -1.04
C HIS A 166 8.23 -19.87 -0.07
N THR A 167 7.22 -20.74 -0.07
CA THR A 167 7.21 -21.96 0.75
C THR A 167 8.27 -22.94 0.28
N LEU A 168 8.37 -23.19 -1.04
CA LEU A 168 9.42 -24.01 -1.63
C LEU A 168 10.81 -23.46 -1.29
N ARG A 169 10.99 -22.14 -1.29
CA ARG A 169 12.25 -21.51 -0.90
C ARG A 169 12.59 -21.78 0.57
N LYS A 170 11.62 -21.67 1.48
CA LYS A 170 11.81 -21.96 2.92
C LYS A 170 12.16 -23.43 3.16
N VAL A 171 11.42 -24.35 2.54
CA VAL A 171 11.70 -25.80 2.61
C VAL A 171 13.11 -26.09 2.12
N ARG A 172 13.49 -25.51 0.98
CA ARG A 172 14.86 -25.63 0.46
C ARG A 172 15.90 -25.14 1.46
N THR A 173 15.75 -23.94 2.02
CA THR A 173 16.72 -23.43 3.01
C THR A 173 16.82 -24.27 4.30
N GLN A 174 15.76 -24.98 4.67
CA GLN A 174 15.74 -25.80 5.88
C GLN A 174 16.22 -27.24 5.68
N TYR A 175 16.06 -27.77 4.46
CA TYR A 175 16.28 -29.20 4.17
C TYR A 175 17.24 -29.47 3.01
N GLU A 176 17.69 -28.46 2.25
CA GLU A 176 18.76 -28.67 1.25
C GLU A 176 20.08 -28.92 1.97
N THR A 177 20.72 -30.04 1.64
CA THR A 177 22.08 -30.33 2.09
C THR A 177 23.10 -29.58 1.22
N ALA A 178 24.34 -29.42 1.69
CA ALA A 178 25.40 -28.78 0.91
C ALA A 178 25.67 -29.47 -0.45
N GLU A 179 25.30 -30.75 -0.58
CA GLU A 179 25.41 -31.51 -1.83
C GLU A 179 24.30 -31.12 -2.83
N ASP A 180 23.08 -30.89 -2.35
CA ASP A 180 21.94 -30.46 -3.18
C ASP A 180 22.14 -29.04 -3.74
N VAL A 181 22.75 -28.16 -2.96
CA VAL A 181 23.09 -26.78 -3.39
C VAL A 181 24.11 -26.81 -4.52
N LYS A 182 25.18 -27.62 -4.38
CA LYS A 182 26.22 -27.80 -5.42
C LYS A 182 25.65 -28.40 -6.70
N ALA A 183 24.85 -29.47 -6.59
CA ALA A 183 24.24 -30.12 -7.74
C ALA A 183 23.30 -29.18 -8.53
N ARG A 184 22.68 -28.20 -7.86
CA ARG A 184 21.82 -27.19 -8.50
C ARG A 184 22.61 -26.08 -9.17
N GLU A 185 23.69 -25.61 -8.55
CA GLU A 185 24.58 -24.62 -9.16
C GLU A 185 25.25 -25.16 -10.42
N GLU A 186 25.62 -26.45 -10.43
CA GLU A 186 26.11 -27.15 -11.60
C GLU A 186 25.04 -27.22 -12.72
N LYS A 187 23.78 -27.57 -12.39
CA LYS A 187 22.69 -27.57 -13.37
C LYS A 187 22.38 -26.19 -13.95
N LYS A 188 22.42 -25.12 -13.12
CA LYS A 188 22.23 -23.74 -13.59
C LYS A 188 23.34 -23.26 -14.53
N ASN A 189 24.58 -23.70 -14.30
CA ASN A 189 25.71 -23.34 -15.18
C ASN A 189 25.66 -24.08 -16.52
N VAL A 190 25.08 -25.29 -16.57
CA VAL A 190 24.92 -26.06 -17.83
C VAL A 190 23.80 -25.48 -18.71
N GLU A 191 22.71 -24.97 -18.14
CA GLU A 191 21.61 -24.35 -18.91
C GLU A 191 21.85 -22.87 -19.28
N GLY A 192 22.81 -22.20 -18.65
CA GLY A 192 23.12 -20.78 -18.85
C GLY A 192 23.95 -20.44 -20.11
N HIS A 193 24.43 -21.43 -20.86
CA HIS A 193 25.34 -21.22 -21.99
C HIS A 193 24.66 -21.02 -23.35
N GLY A 194 23.40 -20.60 -23.37
CA GLY A 194 22.58 -20.52 -24.58
C GLY A 194 21.73 -19.25 -24.77
N LYS A 195 22.17 -18.07 -24.30
CA LYS A 195 21.73 -16.74 -24.80
C LYS A 195 22.38 -15.60 -24.00
N LYS A 196 23.62 -15.25 -24.36
CA LYS A 196 24.16 -13.90 -24.14
C LYS A 196 24.56 -13.35 -25.51
N SER A 197 23.60 -12.79 -26.24
CA SER A 197 23.91 -11.83 -27.29
C SER A 197 24.38 -10.55 -26.62
N SER A 198 25.69 -10.35 -26.68
CA SER A 198 26.38 -9.10 -26.38
C SER A 198 25.73 -7.94 -27.12
N LYS A 199 25.13 -7.02 -26.37
CA LYS A 199 24.81 -5.68 -26.88
C LYS A 199 26.08 -4.82 -26.64
N PRO A 200 26.73 -4.27 -27.69
CA PRO A 200 27.90 -3.45 -27.51
C PRO A 200 27.53 -2.17 -26.75
N SER A 201 28.23 -1.92 -25.65
CA SER A 201 28.14 -0.68 -24.88
C SER A 201 28.50 0.50 -25.78
N SER A 202 27.57 1.42 -25.98
CA SER A 202 27.85 2.74 -26.54
C SER A 202 28.89 3.47 -25.66
N PRO A 203 29.90 4.13 -26.25
CA PRO A 203 30.91 4.84 -25.49
C PRO A 203 30.29 5.99 -24.69
N SER A 204 30.64 6.05 -23.40
CA SER A 204 30.27 7.13 -22.48
C SER A 204 30.84 8.47 -22.94
N LEU A 205 30.03 9.53 -22.79
CA LEU A 205 30.28 10.90 -23.22
C LEU A 205 31.45 11.63 -22.52
N THR A 206 32.34 10.92 -21.82
CA THR A 206 33.38 11.48 -20.94
C THR A 206 34.80 11.09 -21.30
N ASP A 207 35.03 10.46 -22.46
CA ASP A 207 36.40 10.20 -22.90
C ASP A 207 36.95 11.37 -23.74
N PRO A 208 38.03 12.04 -23.32
CA PRO A 208 38.64 13.10 -24.11
C PRO A 208 39.30 12.53 -25.36
N VAL A 209 38.81 12.94 -26.53
CA VAL A 209 39.41 12.60 -27.84
C VAL A 209 40.75 13.32 -27.97
N ILE A 210 41.85 12.58 -27.78
CA ILE A 210 43.21 13.06 -28.09
C ILE A 210 43.41 12.98 -29.60
N LEU A 211 43.28 14.12 -30.30
CA LEU A 211 43.70 14.26 -31.69
C LEU A 211 45.24 14.26 -31.74
N LYS A 212 45.83 13.19 -32.27
CA LYS A 212 47.24 13.20 -32.68
C LYS A 212 47.36 13.98 -34.00
N LYS A 213 48.22 15.01 -33.99
CA LYS A 213 48.64 15.77 -35.17
C LYS A 213 49.56 14.93 -36.06
#